data_AF-T1BLU7-F1
#
_entry.id   AF-T1BLU7-F1
#
_cell.length_a   1.000
_cell.length_b   1.000
_cell.length_c   1.000
_cell.angle_alpha   90.00
_cell.angle_beta   90.00
_cell.angle_gamma   90.00
#
_symmetry.space_group_name_H-M   'P 1'
#
loop_
_entity.id
_entity.type
_entity.pdbx_description
1 polymer ?
#
loop_
_entity_poly.entity_id
_entity_poly.type
_entity_poly.pdbx_seq_one_letter_code
_entity_poly.pdbx_strand_id
1 'polypeptide(L)'
;QVGGMGIYLLNYITMLKYNLRGPMRRVQEFLLNNNELDLSVKGINNALLRVGDACRNEYNAMRNRIRRSKWVHIDETGFHVNGKKYWLWAFRSAENDILIVNSGFKGQECCQGCNGRSFPW
;
A
#
# COMPACT_ATOMS: atom_id res chain seq x y z
N GLN A 1 21.74 -7.80 11.90
CA GLN A 1 21.85 -8.45 10.58
C GLN A 1 20.51 -8.38 9.87
N VAL A 2 20.46 -7.87 8.63
CA VAL A 2 19.30 -8.09 7.75
C VAL A 2 19.53 -9.47 7.15
N GLY A 3 18.84 -10.50 7.67
CA GLY A 3 18.86 -11.82 7.06
C GLY A 3 18.38 -11.73 5.61
N GLY A 4 19.19 -12.25 4.67
CA GLY A 4 18.92 -12.13 3.25
C GLY A 4 17.76 -13.01 2.81
N MET A 5 16.53 -12.50 2.83
CA MET A 5 15.39 -13.15 2.18
C MET A 5 15.53 -13.04 0.66
N GLY A 6 15.44 -14.17 -0.04
CA GLY A 6 15.43 -14.23 -1.50
C GLY A 6 14.14 -13.69 -2.12
N ILE A 7 14.18 -13.34 -3.40
CA ILE A 7 13.06 -12.69 -4.12
C ILE A 7 11.77 -13.53 -4.12
N TYR A 8 11.88 -14.85 -4.26
CA TYR A 8 10.73 -15.74 -4.24
C TYR A 8 10.00 -15.74 -2.89
N LEU A 9 10.76 -15.74 -1.80
CA LEU A 9 10.19 -15.67 -0.45
C LEU A 9 9.50 -14.33 -0.20
N LEU A 10 10.10 -13.22 -0.66
CA LEU A 10 9.49 -11.89 -0.57
C LEU A 10 8.15 -11.81 -1.32
N ASN A 11 8.10 -12.35 -2.55
CA ASN A 11 6.87 -12.41 -3.34
C ASN A 11 5.82 -13.30 -2.67
N TYR A 12 6.23 -14.45 -2.16
CA TYR A 12 5.33 -15.39 -1.48
C TYR A 12 4.71 -14.79 -0.20
N ILE A 13 5.52 -14.16 0.66
CA ILE A 13 5.04 -13.45 1.86
C ILE A 13 4.06 -12.34 1.47
N THR A 14 4.37 -11.58 0.42
CA THR A 14 3.50 -10.51 -0.09
C THR A 14 2.16 -11.07 -0.56
N MET A 15 2.19 -12.14 -1.37
CA MET A 15 1.00 -12.83 -1.84
C MET A 15 0.14 -13.32 -0.66
N LEU A 16 0.74 -13.95 0.35
CA LEU A 16 0.03 -14.42 1.54
C LEU A 16 -0.62 -13.27 2.30
N LYS A 17 0.09 -12.15 2.49
CA LYS A 17 -0.45 -10.97 3.18
C LYS A 17 -1.73 -10.45 2.52
N TYR A 18 -1.77 -10.38 1.20
CA TYR A 18 -2.94 -9.86 0.47
C TYR A 18 -4.06 -10.89 0.32
N ASN A 19 -3.75 -12.18 0.14
CA ASN A 19 -4.76 -13.22 -0.01
C ASN A 19 -5.47 -13.56 1.31
N LEU A 20 -4.72 -13.66 2.41
CA LEU A 20 -5.28 -14.00 3.71
C LEU A 20 -6.12 -12.86 4.32
N ARG A 21 -5.96 -11.63 3.82
CA ARG A 21 -6.66 -10.40 4.30
C ARG A 21 -6.68 -10.26 5.83
N GLY A 22 -5.66 -10.81 6.50
CA GLY A 22 -5.58 -10.89 7.95
C GLY A 22 -4.46 -10.05 8.56
N PRO A 23 -4.35 -10.00 9.90
CA PRO A 23 -3.21 -9.40 10.58
C PRO A 23 -1.90 -10.13 10.21
N MET A 24 -0.75 -9.48 10.38
CA MET A 24 0.56 -10.09 10.06
C MET A 24 0.81 -11.41 10.80
N ARG A 25 0.20 -11.58 11.98
CA ARG A 25 0.22 -12.83 12.74
C ARG A 25 -0.40 -14.01 11.99
N ARG A 26 -1.41 -13.80 11.14
CA ARG A 26 -1.97 -14.87 10.29
C ARG A 26 -0.97 -15.33 9.24
N VAL A 27 -0.17 -14.41 8.69
CA VAL A 27 0.89 -14.76 7.72
C VAL A 27 1.98 -15.57 8.43
N GLN A 28 2.36 -15.17 9.65
CA GLN A 28 3.31 -15.93 10.47
C GLN A 28 2.79 -17.34 10.77
N GLU A 29 1.56 -17.48 11.27
CA GLU A 29 0.94 -18.78 11.55
C GLU A 29 0.95 -19.68 10.31
N PHE A 30 0.62 -19.12 9.14
CA PHE A 30 0.63 -19.87 7.88
C PHE A 30 2.05 -20.35 7.52
N LEU A 31 3.05 -19.47 7.61
CA LEU A 31 4.43 -19.82 7.30
C LEU A 31 4.99 -20.90 8.25
N LEU A 32 4.65 -20.81 9.53
CA LEU A 32 5.04 -21.81 10.52
C LEU A 32 4.37 -23.15 10.27
N ASN A 33 3.04 -23.16 10.09
CA ASN A 33 2.27 -24.40 10.02
C ASN A 33 2.37 -25.12 8.67
N ASN A 34 2.50 -24.39 7.56
CA ASN A 34 2.47 -24.95 6.21
C ASN A 34 3.85 -25.06 5.55
N ASN A 35 4.84 -24.29 6.04
CA ASN A 35 6.17 -24.22 5.43
C ASN A 35 7.31 -24.48 6.42
N GLU A 36 7.00 -24.81 7.68
CA GLU A 36 7.97 -25.01 8.78
C GLU A 36 8.94 -23.82 8.93
N LEU A 37 8.48 -22.63 8.52
CA LEU A 37 9.30 -21.44 8.45
C LEU A 37 8.92 -20.50 9.60
N ASP A 38 9.71 -20.53 10.67
CA ASP A 38 9.53 -19.62 11.81
C ASP A 38 10.14 -18.24 11.52
N LEU A 39 9.29 -17.33 11.05
CA LEU A 39 9.64 -15.92 10.89
C LEU A 39 8.93 -15.07 11.93
N SER A 40 9.69 -14.19 12.59
CA SER A 40 9.09 -13.16 13.43
C SER A 40 8.19 -12.21 12.63
N VAL A 41 7.16 -11.67 13.29
CA VAL A 41 6.29 -10.61 12.74
C VAL A 41 7.08 -9.42 12.21
N LYS A 42 8.20 -9.06 12.89
CA LYS A 42 9.13 -8.01 12.44
C LYS A 42 9.84 -8.39 11.13
N GLY A 43 10.25 -9.64 10.98
CA GLY A 43 10.86 -10.16 9.76
C GLY A 43 9.89 -10.06 8.57
N ILE A 44 8.64 -10.47 8.77
CA ILE A 44 7.56 -10.35 7.78
C ILE A 44 7.31 -8.88 7.42
N ASN A 45 7.26 -7.98 8.41
CA ASN A 45 7.11 -6.55 8.14
C ASN A 45 8.26 -6.01 7.28
N ASN A 46 9.49 -6.35 7.63
CA ASN A 46 10.67 -5.94 6.88
C ASN A 46 10.65 -6.50 5.45
N ALA A 47 10.14 -7.73 5.24
CA ALA A 47 9.95 -8.29 3.91
C ALA A 47 9.00 -7.43 3.07
N LEU A 48 7.84 -7.09 3.63
CA LEU A 48 6.83 -6.26 2.94
C LEU A 48 7.35 -4.85 2.65
N LEU A 49 8.09 -4.23 3.57
CA LEU A 49 8.71 -2.93 3.36
C LEU A 49 9.73 -2.97 2.21
N ARG A 50 10.58 -4.00 2.14
CA ARG A 50 11.54 -4.17 1.04
C ARG A 50 10.86 -4.29 -0.33
N VAL A 51 9.75 -5.04 -0.39
CA VAL A 51 8.95 -5.14 -1.63
C VAL A 51 8.30 -3.80 -1.95
N GLY A 52 7.75 -3.10 -0.96
CA GLY A 52 7.19 -1.75 -1.14
C GLY A 52 8.23 -0.75 -1.66
N ASP A 53 9.45 -0.81 -1.16
CA ASP A 53 10.56 0.03 -1.62
C ASP A 53 10.95 -0.27 -3.07
N ALA A 54 10.98 -1.55 -3.47
CA ALA A 54 11.23 -1.94 -4.85
C ALA A 54 10.12 -1.45 -5.80
N CYS A 55 8.86 -1.45 -5.34
CA CYS A 55 7.71 -0.99 -6.12
C CYS A 55 7.55 0.54 -6.15
N ARG A 56 8.39 1.30 -5.42
CA ARG A 56 8.24 2.75 -5.26
C ARG A 56 8.29 3.52 -6.57
N ASN A 57 9.15 3.10 -7.51
CA ASN A 57 9.28 3.77 -8.81
C ASN A 57 8.00 3.63 -9.64
N GLU A 58 7.44 2.42 -9.70
CA GLU A 58 6.16 2.16 -10.38
C GLU A 58 5.00 2.87 -9.71
N TYR A 59 4.98 2.92 -8.37
CA TYR A 59 3.99 3.70 -7.62
C TYR A 59 4.03 5.19 -8.01
N ASN A 60 5.23 5.78 -8.10
CA ASN A 60 5.39 7.16 -8.53
C ASN A 60 5.00 7.36 -10.01
N ALA A 61 5.28 6.40 -10.88
CA ALA A 61 4.86 6.42 -12.27
C ALA A 61 3.32 6.38 -12.39
N MET A 62 2.65 5.49 -11.65
CA MET A 62 1.19 5.41 -11.54
C MET A 62 0.59 6.74 -11.07
N ARG A 63 1.16 7.35 -10.03
CA ARG A 63 0.73 8.67 -9.56
C ARG A 63 0.82 9.73 -10.67
N ASN A 64 1.90 9.74 -11.44
CA ASN A 64 2.05 10.66 -12.57
C ASN A 64 1.07 10.39 -13.71
N ARG A 65 0.68 9.13 -13.95
CA ARG A 65 -0.36 8.79 -14.95
C ARG A 65 -1.72 9.30 -14.52
N ILE A 66 -2.14 9.04 -13.28
CA ILE A 66 -3.42 9.52 -12.74
C ILE A 66 -3.49 11.06 -12.79
N ARG A 67 -2.38 11.76 -12.51
CA ARG A 67 -2.28 13.22 -12.64
C ARG A 67 -2.40 13.77 -14.07
N ARG A 68 -2.31 12.93 -15.09
CA ARG A 68 -2.50 13.32 -16.50
C ARG A 68 -3.79 12.76 -17.08
N SER A 69 -4.56 12.01 -16.29
CA SER A 69 -5.84 11.46 -16.70
C SER A 69 -6.84 12.57 -16.99
N LYS A 70 -7.71 12.33 -17.98
CA LYS A 70 -8.79 13.26 -18.36
C LYS A 70 -9.73 13.57 -17.19
N TRP A 71 -10.03 12.56 -16.39
CA TRP A 71 -10.83 12.66 -15.18
C TRP A 71 -10.33 11.66 -14.15
N VAL A 72 -10.62 11.91 -12.87
CA VAL A 72 -10.24 11.01 -11.78
C VAL A 72 -11.42 10.89 -10.82
N HIS A 73 -11.86 9.66 -10.55
CA HIS A 73 -12.80 9.41 -9.46
C HIS A 73 -12.02 9.29 -8.15
N ILE A 74 -12.56 9.91 -7.10
CA ILE A 74 -11.92 10.00 -5.79
C ILE A 74 -12.91 9.48 -4.75
N ASP A 75 -12.44 8.56 -3.91
CA ASP A 75 -13.17 8.07 -2.74
C ASP A 75 -12.37 8.34 -1.46
N GLU A 76 -13.07 8.84 -0.43
CA GLU A 76 -12.50 9.18 0.89
C GLU A 76 -13.09 8.25 1.95
N THR A 77 -12.26 7.38 2.51
CA THR A 77 -12.64 6.51 3.63
C THR A 77 -11.89 6.91 4.90
N GLY A 78 -12.61 7.43 5.89
CA GLY A 78 -12.05 7.78 7.20
C GLY A 78 -11.91 6.56 8.12
N PHE A 79 -10.81 6.46 8.85
CA PHE A 79 -10.56 5.41 9.84
C PHE A 79 -9.77 5.93 11.05
N HIS A 80 -9.80 5.20 12.17
CA HIS A 80 -9.09 5.58 13.39
C HIS A 80 -7.87 4.67 13.59
N VAL A 81 -6.72 5.26 13.90
CA VAL A 81 -5.50 4.57 14.30
C VAL A 81 -5.07 5.14 15.64
N ASN A 82 -5.09 4.30 16.69
CA ASN A 82 -4.73 4.70 18.07
C ASN A 82 -5.44 5.99 18.53
N GLY A 83 -6.75 6.10 18.27
CA GLY A 83 -7.56 7.26 18.64
C GLY A 83 -7.37 8.51 17.77
N LYS A 84 -6.42 8.51 16.82
CA LYS A 84 -6.24 9.57 15.84
C LYS A 84 -6.98 9.23 14.55
N LYS A 85 -7.62 10.22 13.93
CA LYS A 85 -8.35 10.05 12.68
C LYS A 85 -7.40 10.16 11.48
N TYR A 86 -7.52 9.22 10.56
CA TYR A 86 -6.79 9.13 9.31
C TYR A 86 -7.77 8.96 8.15
N TRP A 87 -7.29 9.26 6.94
CA TRP A 87 -8.06 9.15 5.72
C TRP A 87 -7.33 8.32 4.68
N LEU A 88 -8.04 7.32 4.17
CA LEU A 88 -7.64 6.54 3.03
C LEU A 88 -8.29 7.15 1.78
N TRP A 89 -7.47 7.54 0.83
CA TRP A 89 -7.91 8.11 -0.44
C TRP A 89 -7.69 7.10 -1.55
N ALA A 90 -8.75 6.79 -2.29
CA ALA A 90 -8.66 5.96 -3.48
C ALA A 90 -8.92 6.82 -4.72
N PHE A 91 -7.96 6.82 -5.65
CA PHE A 91 -8.04 7.51 -6.93
C PHE A 91 -8.16 6.49 -8.05
N ARG A 92 -9.05 6.73 -9.01
CA ARG A 92 -9.23 5.92 -10.21
C ARG A 92 -9.16 6.80 -11.46
N SER A 93 -8.25 6.49 -12.38
CA SER A 93 -8.17 7.18 -13.67
C SER A 93 -9.17 6.64 -14.69
N ALA A 94 -9.30 7.34 -15.82
CA ALA A 94 -10.08 6.90 -16.96
C ALA A 94 -9.51 5.62 -17.59
N GLU A 95 -8.18 5.44 -17.49
CA GLU A 95 -7.44 4.27 -17.97
C GLU A 95 -7.39 3.11 -16.95
N ASN A 96 -8.25 3.15 -15.92
CA ASN A 96 -8.34 2.16 -14.85
C ASN A 96 -7.10 2.04 -13.92
N ASP A 97 -6.17 3.00 -13.92
CA ASP A 97 -5.12 3.05 -12.90
C ASP A 97 -5.74 3.33 -11.52
N ILE A 98 -5.24 2.65 -10.48
CA ILE A 98 -5.66 2.83 -9.08
C ILE A 98 -4.50 3.35 -8.26
N LEU A 99 -4.73 4.40 -7.47
CA LEU A 99 -3.78 4.87 -6.48
C LEU A 99 -4.47 4.97 -5.12
N ILE A 100 -3.84 4.37 -4.12
CA ILE A 100 -4.29 4.44 -2.73
C ILE A 100 -3.29 5.28 -1.94
N VAL A 101 -3.76 6.31 -1.25
CA VAL A 101 -2.93 7.21 -0.43
C VAL A 101 -3.50 7.27 0.98
N ASN A 102 -2.65 7.09 1.99
CA ASN A 102 -3.00 7.33 3.38
C ASN A 102 -2.52 8.73 3.78
N SER A 103 -3.43 9.59 4.26
CA SER A 103 -3.11 10.93 4.73
C SER A 103 -3.71 11.22 6.10
N GLY A 104 -3.02 12.07 6.88
CA GLY A 104 -3.59 12.68 8.09
C GLY A 104 -4.51 13.87 7.80
N PHE A 105 -4.63 14.29 6.53
CA PHE A 105 -5.42 15.45 6.11
C PHE A 105 -6.72 15.01 5.41
N LYS A 106 -7.77 15.82 5.57
CA LYS A 106 -9.10 15.64 4.98
C LYS A 106 -9.33 16.64 3.83
N GLY A 107 -10.15 16.27 2.84
CA GLY A 107 -10.66 17.20 1.85
C GLY A 107 -9.63 17.69 0.82
N GLN A 108 -9.80 18.93 0.36
CA GLN A 108 -9.07 19.50 -0.78
C GLN A 108 -7.54 19.53 -0.60
N GLU A 109 -7.02 19.55 0.62
CA GLU A 109 -5.57 19.57 0.87
C GLU A 109 -4.87 18.30 0.37
N CYS A 110 -5.49 17.13 0.54
CA CYS A 110 -4.93 15.88 0.04
C CYS A 110 -5.01 15.82 -1.49
N CYS A 111 -6.13 16.27 -2.06
CA CYS A 111 -6.32 16.37 -3.50
C CYS A 111 -5.30 17.32 -4.14
N GLN A 112 -5.05 18.49 -3.55
CA GLN A 112 -4.08 19.46 -4.07
C GLN A 112 -2.63 18.95 -3.97
N GLY A 113 -2.29 18.23 -2.89
CA GLY A 113 -0.98 17.59 -2.74
C GLY A 113 -0.76 16.40 -3.67
N CYS A 114 -1.81 15.60 -3.91
CA CYS A 114 -1.74 14.43 -4.80
C CYS A 114 -1.80 14.80 -6.28
N ASN A 115 -2.69 15.72 -6.66
CA ASN A 115 -2.98 16.07 -8.05
C ASN A 115 -2.21 17.31 -8.56
N GLY A 116 -1.61 18.11 -7.66
CA GLY A 116 -1.09 19.43 -8.01
C GLY A 116 -2.22 20.44 -8.23
N ARG A 117 -1.92 21.73 -8.10
CA ARG A 117 -2.90 22.84 -8.09
C ARG A 117 -3.69 23.05 -9.40
N SER A 118 -3.70 22.11 -10.34
CA SER A 118 -4.19 22.31 -11.71
C SER A 118 -5.18 21.26 -12.20
N PHE A 119 -5.88 20.57 -11.31
CA PHE A 119 -7.07 19.82 -11.74
C PHE A 119 -8.30 20.72 -11.65
N PRO A 120 -8.90 21.12 -12.78
CA PRO A 120 -10.18 21.81 -12.75
C PRO A 120 -11.25 20.81 -12.30
N TRP A 121 -12.03 21.23 -11.31
CA TRP A 121 -13.24 20.57 -10.80
C TRP A 121 -14.37 20.68 -11.82
#